data_AF-A0A846C1D4-F1
#
_entry.id   AF-A0A846C1D4-F1
#
_cell.length_a   1.000
_cell.length_b   1.000
_cell.length_c   1.000
_cell.angle_alpha   90.00
_cell.angle_beta   90.00
_cell.angle_gamma   90.00
#
_symmetry.space_group_name_H-M   'P 1'
#
loop_
_entity.id
_entity.type
_entity.pdbx_description
1 polymer ?
#
loop_
_entity_poly.entity_id
_entity_poly.type
_entity_poly.pdbx_seq_one_letter_code
_entity_poly.pdbx_strand_id
1 'polypeptide(L)' 'MPYIPYAWPEKGVTITVKSCQIKRINVWGLMNRRNELCYEIHRGIINSKIVI' A
#
# COMPACT_ATOMS: atom_id res chain seq x y z
N MET A 1 15.73 -13.91 11.50
CA MET A 1 15.24 -13.09 10.37
C MET A 1 13.81 -12.68 10.67
N PRO A 2 13.43 -11.40 10.60
CA PRO A 2 12.06 -11.00 10.86
C PRO A 2 11.18 -11.55 9.73
N TYR A 3 10.20 -12.37 10.11
CA TYR A 3 9.21 -12.97 9.21
C TYR A 3 8.30 -11.85 8.72
N ILE A 4 8.51 -11.39 7.49
CA ILE A 4 7.63 -10.40 6.89
C ILE A 4 6.32 -11.13 6.53
N PRO A 5 5.18 -10.78 7.13
CA PRO A 5 3.94 -11.53 6.99
C PRO A 5 3.21 -11.12 5.71
N TYR A 6 3.94 -11.03 4.59
CA TYR A 6 3.28 -10.96 3.31
C TYR A 6 2.65 -12.31 3.08
N ALA A 7 1.33 -12.37 3.20
CA ALA A 7 0.52 -13.49 2.77
C ALA A 7 0.70 -13.60 1.25
N TRP A 8 1.82 -14.20 0.84
CA TRP A 8 2.10 -14.49 -0.55
C TRP A 8 1.32 -15.76 -0.88
N PRO A 9 0.30 -15.70 -1.75
CA PRO A 9 -0.42 -16.89 -2.12
C PRO A 9 0.53 -17.87 -2.80
N GLU A 10 0.43 -19.14 -2.47
CA GLU A 10 1.02 -20.17 -3.30
C GLU A 10 0.41 -20.13 -4.71
N LYS A 11 1.15 -20.63 -5.69
CA LYS A 11 0.75 -20.60 -7.10
C LYS A 11 -0.62 -21.27 -7.26
N GLY A 12 -1.61 -20.52 -7.76
CA GLY A 12 -2.98 -21.00 -7.96
C GLY A 12 -3.96 -20.67 -6.83
N VAL A 13 -3.47 -20.09 -5.71
CA VAL A 13 -4.32 -19.63 -4.61
C VAL A 13 -4.65 -18.16 -4.78
N THR A 14 -5.93 -17.80 -4.74
CA THR A 14 -6.38 -16.40 -4.75
C THR A 14 -6.67 -15.96 -3.32
N ILE A 15 -5.89 -15.02 -2.79
CA ILE A 15 -6.19 -14.38 -1.51
C ILE A 15 -7.21 -13.28 -1.74
N THR A 16 -8.44 -13.49 -1.29
CA THR A 16 -9.48 -12.47 -1.33
C THR A 16 -9.38 -11.59 -0.09
N VAL A 17 -8.81 -10.39 -0.24
CA VAL A 17 -8.82 -9.38 0.82
C VAL A 17 -10.18 -8.68 0.82
N LYS A 18 -11.04 -9.04 1.77
CA LYS A 18 -12.35 -8.38 1.93
C LYS A 18 -12.14 -6.91 2.28
N SER A 19 -12.80 -6.02 1.54
CA SER A 19 -12.86 -4.61 1.94
C SER A 19 -13.56 -4.50 3.28
N CYS A 20 -12.84 -4.02 4.29
CA CYS A 20 -13.36 -3.77 5.64
C CYS A 20 -13.05 -2.33 6.04
N GLN A 21 -13.91 -1.76 6.90
CA GLN A 21 -13.75 -0.42 7.48
C GLN A 21 -12.65 -0.40 8.56
N ILE A 22 -11.45 -0.85 8.20
CA ILE A 22 -10.27 -0.64 9.04
C ILE A 22 -9.72 0.76 8.75
N LYS A 23 -9.00 1.35 9.71
CA LYS A 23 -8.26 2.61 9.52
C LYS A 23 -7.26 2.42 8.38
N ARG A 24 -7.53 3.04 7.22
CA ARG A 24 -6.61 3.10 6.08
C ARG A 24 -5.75 4.35 6.17
N ILE A 25 -4.47 4.21 5.88
CA ILE A 25 -3.54 5.33 5.75
C ILE A 25 -3.34 5.56 4.26
N ASN A 26 -3.69 6.75 3.78
CA ASN A 26 -3.38 7.13 2.41
C ASN A 26 -1.98 7.75 2.39
N VAL A 27 -1.15 7.32 1.46
CA VAL A 27 0.19 7.86 1.24
C VAL A 27 0.34 8.23 -0.23
N TRP A 28 1.02 9.33 -0.51
CA TRP A 28 1.52 9.62 -1.85
C TRP A 28 3.04 9.60 -1.81
N GLY A 29 3.66 9.03 -2.83
CA GLY A 29 5.09 8.84 -2.85
C GLY A 29 5.61 8.41 -4.22
N LEU A 30 6.92 8.52 -4.36
CA LEU A 30 7.68 8.08 -5.52
C LEU A 30 8.53 6.87 -5.11
N MET A 31 8.42 5.79 -5.87
CA MET A 31 9.23 4.60 -5.68
C MET A 31 10.26 4.51 -6.81
N ASN A 32 11.53 4.30 -6.47
CA ASN A 32 12.57 4.13 -7.48
C ASN A 32 12.75 2.66 -7.91
N ARG A 33 13.60 2.41 -8.92
CA ARG A 33 13.90 1.06 -9.44
C ARG A 33 14.64 0.16 -8.44
N ARG A 34 15.11 0.71 -7.32
CA ARG A 34 15.74 -0.01 -6.21
C ARG A 34 14.73 -0.33 -5.09
N ASN A 35 13.44 -0.08 -5.33
CA ASN A 35 12.36 -0.23 -4.36
C ASN A 35 12.48 0.69 -3.13
N GLU A 36 13.20 1.81 -3.25
CA GLU A 36 13.24 2.85 -2.21
C GLU A 36 12.03 3.76 -2.41
N LEU A 37 11.19 3.88 -1.37
CA LEU A 37 9.96 4.68 -1.39
C LEU A 37 10.18 5.97 -0.61
N CYS A 38 10.03 7.11 -1.29
CA CYS A 38 9.87 8.42 -0.65
C CYS A 38 8.37 8.72 -0.60
N TYR A 39 7.80 8.92 0.59
CA TYR A 39 6.36 9.10 0.76
C TYR A 39 6.00 10.12 1.85
N GLU A 40 4.82 10.71 1.72
CA GLU A 40 4.17 11.49 2.77
C GLU A 40 2.81 10.89 3.15
N ILE A 41 2.48 11.01 4.44
CA ILE A 41 1.21 10.52 4.97
C ILE A 41 0.13 11.59 4.74
N HIS A 42 -0.91 11.21 4.03
CA HIS A 42 -2.07 12.07 3.79
C HIS A 42 -3.27 11.63 4.65
N ARG A 43 -3.80 12.57 5.44
CA ARG A 43 -5.03 12.37 6.22
C ARG A 43 -6.21 12.89 5.42
N GLY A 44 -6.90 12.00 4.70
CA GLY A 44 -8.07 12.37 3.90
C GLY A 44 -8.13 11.64 2.57
N ILE A 45 -8.98 12.12 1.68
CA ILE A 45 -9.17 11.56 0.34
C ILE A 45 -8.13 12.18 -0.60
N ILE A 46 -7.29 11.34 -1.22
CA ILE A 46 -6.39 11.78 -2.28
C ILE A 46 -7.21 11.96 -3.56
N ASN A 47 -7.11 13.14 -4.18
CA ASN A 47 -7.73 13.48 -5.46
C ASN A 47 -6.70 14.16 -6.36
N SER A 48 -7.05 14.40 -7.63
CA SER A 48 -6.11 14.97 -8.62
C SER A 48 -5.54 16.33 -8.21
N LYS A 49 -6.26 17.16 -7.43
CA LYS A 49 -5.74 18.47 -6.98
C LYS A 49 -4.60 18.34 -5.96
N ILE A 50 -4.49 17.19 -5.30
CA ILE A 50 -3.43 16.92 -4.32
C ILE A 50 -2.17 16.42 -5.01
N VAL A 51 -2.30 15.89 -6.23
CA VAL A 51 -1.23 15.26 -7.01
C VAL A 51 -0.61 16.20 -8.05
N ILE A 52 -1.32 17.28 -8.44
CA ILE A 52 -0.92 18.26 -9.47
C ILE A 52 -0.20 19.45 -8.84
#